data_AF-A0A7S0WFV9-F1
#
_entry.id   AF-A0A7S0WFV9-F1
#
_cell.length_a   1.000
_cell.length_b   1.000
_cell.length_c   1.000
_cell.angle_alpha   90.00
_cell.angle_beta   90.00
_cell.angle_gamma   90.00
#
_symmetry.space_group_name_H-M   'P 1'
#
loop_
_entity.id
_entity.type
_entity.pdbx_description
1 polymer ?
#
loop_
_entity_poly.entity_id
_entity_poly.type
_entity_poly.pdbx_seq_one_letter_code
_entity_poly.pdbx_strand_id
1 'polypeptide(L)'
;VAADRNVAPGEALVSLPAACLITYQTALTSDLGPVLKKVQLDEETAAVVWTMLDRHDSDSPWAPFWRALPASFGTGLGAPDAALQRALAPVPWLLREAQQARQHLAEQYGALKPILDALVRAYPAHVKAEHV
;
A
#
# COMPACT_ATOMS: atom_id res chain seq x y z
N VAL A 1 19.65 5.95 -2.86
CA VAL A 1 20.95 5.36 -3.27
C VAL A 1 21.51 6.22 -4.38
N ALA A 2 22.79 6.56 -4.34
CA ALA A 2 23.52 7.21 -5.42
C ALA A 2 24.56 6.23 -5.98
N ALA A 3 24.96 6.39 -7.23
CA ALA A 3 26.04 5.57 -7.80
C ALA A 3 27.37 5.91 -7.11
N ASP A 4 28.10 4.89 -6.70
CA ASP A 4 29.45 4.99 -6.13
C ASP A 4 30.56 4.89 -7.19
N ARG A 5 30.17 4.63 -8.45
CA ARG A 5 31.06 4.51 -9.60
C ARG A 5 30.42 5.06 -10.88
N ASN A 6 31.25 5.22 -11.90
CA ASN A 6 30.79 5.51 -13.26
C ASN A 6 29.97 4.32 -13.81
N VAL A 7 28.89 4.66 -14.51
CA VAL A 7 27.93 3.73 -15.11
C VAL A 7 27.85 4.04 -16.59
N ALA A 8 28.02 3.04 -17.45
CA ALA A 8 27.88 3.23 -18.90
C ALA A 8 26.41 3.13 -19.35
N PRO A 9 25.98 3.85 -20.39
CA PRO A 9 24.68 3.64 -21.01
C PRO A 9 24.48 2.19 -21.45
N GLY A 10 23.37 1.56 -21.06
CA GLY A 10 23.05 0.16 -21.39
C GLY A 10 23.60 -0.88 -20.41
N GLU A 11 24.36 -0.47 -19.39
CA GLU A 11 24.85 -1.37 -18.34
C GLU A 11 23.71 -1.82 -17.40
N ALA A 12 23.59 -3.13 -17.17
CA ALA A 12 22.66 -3.67 -16.18
C ALA A 12 23.25 -3.54 -14.77
N LEU A 13 22.76 -2.58 -13.98
CA LEU A 13 23.25 -2.33 -12.61
C LEU A 13 22.53 -3.12 -11.52
N VAL A 14 21.23 -3.36 -11.71
CA VAL A 14 20.36 -3.99 -10.71
C VAL A 14 19.55 -5.05 -11.42
N SER A 15 19.57 -6.25 -10.85
CA SER A 15 18.65 -7.33 -11.21
C SER A 15 17.93 -7.77 -9.94
N LEU A 16 16.62 -7.94 -10.01
CA LEU A 16 15.79 -8.36 -8.88
C LEU A 16 15.26 -9.77 -9.14
N PRO A 17 15.60 -10.75 -8.27
CA PRO A 17 14.97 -12.05 -8.31
C PRO A 17 13.45 -11.95 -8.13
N ALA A 18 12.68 -12.82 -8.79
CA ALA A 18 11.23 -12.85 -8.62
C ALA A 18 10.81 -13.09 -7.15
N ALA A 19 11.62 -13.82 -6.38
CA ALA A 19 11.42 -14.04 -4.95
C ALA A 19 11.49 -12.77 -4.10
N CYS A 20 12.00 -11.65 -4.63
CA CYS A 20 12.01 -10.35 -3.96
C CYS A 20 10.74 -9.53 -4.25
N LEU A 21 9.81 -10.03 -5.07
CA LEU A 21 8.60 -9.32 -5.45
C LEU A 21 7.45 -9.67 -4.51
N ILE A 22 6.72 -8.62 -4.10
CA ILE A 22 5.40 -8.76 -3.52
C ILE A 22 4.40 -8.75 -4.67
N THR A 23 3.62 -9.81 -4.78
CA THR A 23 2.65 -10.03 -5.85
C THR A 23 1.27 -10.33 -5.26
N TYR A 24 0.23 -10.36 -6.09
CA TYR A 24 -1.09 -10.83 -5.64
C TYR A 24 -1.04 -12.25 -5.06
N GLN A 25 -0.20 -13.13 -5.64
CA GLN A 25 -0.01 -14.47 -5.12
C GLN A 25 0.67 -14.49 -3.74
N THR A 26 1.55 -13.52 -3.45
CA THR A 26 2.16 -13.37 -2.13
C THR A 26 1.07 -13.21 -1.07
N ALA A 27 0.07 -12.36 -1.31
CA ALA A 27 -1.06 -12.19 -0.40
C ALA A 27 -1.93 -13.46 -0.29
N LEU A 28 -2.27 -14.07 -1.43
CA LEU A 28 -3.18 -15.24 -1.49
C LEU A 28 -2.58 -16.55 -0.97
N THR A 29 -1.25 -16.63 -0.86
CA THR A 29 -0.51 -17.79 -0.33
C THR A 29 0.06 -17.55 1.08
N SER A 30 -0.12 -16.35 1.63
CA SER A 30 0.21 -16.04 3.03
C SER A 30 -0.70 -16.76 4.02
N ASP A 31 -0.38 -16.64 5.32
CA ASP A 31 -1.21 -17.14 6.42
C ASP A 31 -2.63 -16.53 6.43
N LEU A 32 -2.78 -15.31 5.91
CA LEU A 32 -4.09 -14.64 5.75
C LEU A 32 -4.82 -15.06 4.47
N GLY A 33 -4.11 -15.67 3.51
CA GLY A 33 -4.62 -16.08 2.21
C GLY A 33 -5.92 -16.90 2.24
N PRO A 34 -6.06 -17.93 3.11
CA PRO A 34 -7.29 -18.69 3.25
C PRO A 34 -8.50 -17.85 3.63
N VAL A 35 -8.34 -16.80 4.44
CA VAL A 35 -9.44 -15.91 4.81
C VAL A 35 -9.71 -14.90 3.70
N LEU A 36 -8.68 -14.29 3.12
CA LEU A 36 -8.84 -13.34 2.01
C LEU A 36 -9.63 -13.94 0.84
N LYS A 37 -9.38 -15.22 0.52
CA LYS A 37 -10.14 -15.97 -0.50
C LYS A 37 -11.62 -16.16 -0.15
N LYS A 38 -11.99 -16.20 1.13
CA LYS A 38 -13.39 -16.36 1.58
C LYS A 38 -14.17 -15.06 1.52
N VAL A 39 -13.51 -13.90 1.58
CA VAL A 39 -14.17 -12.60 1.56
C VAL A 39 -14.60 -12.19 0.14
N GLN A 40 -14.33 -13.02 -0.88
CA GLN A 40 -14.72 -12.79 -2.28
C GLN A 40 -14.26 -11.44 -2.85
N LEU A 41 -13.13 -10.94 -2.36
CA LEU A 41 -12.46 -9.78 -2.94
C LEU A 41 -11.74 -10.19 -4.22
N ASP A 42 -11.61 -9.28 -5.18
CA ASP A 42 -10.69 -9.47 -6.31
C ASP A 42 -9.23 -9.51 -5.80
N GLU A 43 -8.32 -10.02 -6.64
CA GLU A 43 -6.93 -10.25 -6.23
C GLU A 43 -6.19 -8.97 -5.85
N GLU A 44 -6.51 -7.85 -6.50
CA GLU A 44 -5.91 -6.54 -6.22
C GLU A 44 -6.37 -6.05 -4.83
N THR A 45 -7.68 -6.05 -4.60
CA THR A 45 -8.26 -5.64 -3.32
C THR A 45 -7.80 -6.54 -2.16
N ALA A 46 -7.72 -7.86 -2.39
CA ALA A 46 -7.20 -8.80 -1.41
C ALA A 46 -5.74 -8.50 -1.05
N ALA A 47 -4.91 -8.16 -2.04
CA ALA A 47 -3.52 -7.77 -1.81
C ALA A 47 -3.41 -6.45 -1.05
N VAL A 48 -4.24 -5.45 -1.36
CA VAL A 48 -4.28 -4.19 -0.60
C VAL A 48 -4.60 -4.47 0.87
N VAL A 49 -5.67 -5.21 1.17
CA VAL A 49 -6.04 -5.57 2.56
C VAL A 49 -4.92 -6.34 3.25
N TRP A 50 -4.28 -7.27 2.54
CA TRP A 50 -3.12 -8.00 3.06
C TRP A 50 -1.97 -7.06 3.44
N THR A 51 -1.59 -6.11 2.57
CA THR A 51 -0.51 -5.14 2.88
C THR A 51 -0.84 -4.26 4.09
N MET A 52 -2.13 -3.97 4.33
CA MET A 52 -2.56 -3.20 5.51
C MET A 52 -2.38 -3.97 6.82
N LEU A 53 -2.27 -5.30 6.77
CA LEU A 53 -2.05 -6.15 7.94
C LEU A 53 -0.57 -6.55 8.05
N ASP A 54 0.00 -7.11 6.99
CA ASP A 54 1.37 -7.65 6.96
C ASP A 54 2.44 -6.59 7.29
N ARG A 55 2.19 -5.32 6.95
CA ARG A 55 3.10 -4.21 7.30
C ARG A 55 3.28 -3.98 8.80
N HIS A 56 2.37 -4.49 9.63
CA HIS A 56 2.41 -4.39 11.09
C HIS A 56 2.89 -5.68 11.77
N ASP A 57 3.09 -6.74 10.99
CA ASP A 57 3.64 -8.00 11.46
C ASP A 57 5.17 -7.92 11.52
N SER A 58 5.74 -7.96 12.72
CA SER A 58 7.19 -7.92 12.90
C SER A 58 7.90 -9.20 12.45
N ASP A 59 7.18 -10.30 12.35
CA ASP A 59 7.69 -11.61 11.97
C ASP A 59 7.51 -11.88 10.46
N SER A 60 6.86 -10.96 9.74
CA SER A 60 6.71 -11.05 8.28
C SER A 60 8.07 -11.09 7.59
N PRO A 61 8.27 -11.98 6.60
CA PRO A 61 9.48 -11.99 5.78
C PRO A 61 9.66 -10.68 4.98
N TRP A 62 8.58 -9.89 4.83
CA TRP A 62 8.57 -8.61 4.13
C TRP A 62 8.78 -7.41 5.07
N ALA A 63 8.91 -7.62 6.38
CA ALA A 63 9.17 -6.55 7.34
C ALA A 63 10.37 -5.63 6.96
N PRO A 64 11.49 -6.10 6.37
CA PRO A 64 12.54 -5.21 5.86
C PRO A 64 12.07 -4.29 4.74
N PHE A 65 11.21 -4.77 3.83
CA PHE A 65 10.64 -3.96 2.76
C PHE A 65 9.72 -2.88 3.33
N TRP A 66 8.82 -3.24 4.24
CA TRP A 66 7.90 -2.29 4.89
C TRP A 66 8.61 -1.19 5.65
N ARG A 67 9.69 -1.54 6.39
CA ARG A 67 10.52 -0.55 7.10
C ARG A 67 11.28 0.41 6.19
N ALA A 68 11.55 0.00 4.95
CA ALA A 68 12.23 0.84 3.97
C ALA A 68 11.28 1.80 3.24
N LEU A 69 9.97 1.59 3.31
CA LEU A 69 8.99 2.49 2.71
C LEU A 69 8.87 3.81 3.50
N PRO A 70 8.59 4.92 2.81
CA PRO A 70 8.31 6.18 3.49
C PRO A 70 7.01 6.09 4.29
N ALA A 71 6.95 6.81 5.41
CA ALA A 71 5.75 6.88 6.24
C ALA A 71 4.56 7.57 5.51
N SER A 72 4.86 8.47 4.57
CA SER A 72 3.86 9.15 3.74
C SER A 72 4.38 9.35 2.32
N PHE A 73 3.44 9.46 1.37
CA PHE A 73 3.74 9.75 -0.02
C PHE A 73 3.28 11.17 -0.36
N GLY A 74 4.08 11.90 -1.14
CA GLY A 74 3.77 13.26 -1.59
C GLY A 74 2.71 13.33 -2.70
N THR A 75 1.64 12.55 -2.60
CA THR A 75 0.56 12.51 -3.59
C THR A 75 -0.55 13.51 -3.24
N GLY A 76 -1.36 13.88 -4.24
CA GLY A 76 -2.56 14.70 -4.00
C GLY A 76 -3.62 14.04 -3.10
N LEU A 77 -3.51 12.73 -2.85
CA LEU A 77 -4.44 11.97 -2.00
C LEU A 77 -4.25 12.28 -0.51
N GLY A 78 -2.99 12.44 -0.08
CA GLY A 78 -2.62 12.73 1.30
C GLY A 78 -2.38 14.21 1.59
N ALA A 79 -2.46 15.08 0.58
CA ALA A 79 -2.24 16.51 0.74
C ALA A 79 -3.41 17.17 1.50
N PRO A 80 -3.14 18.11 2.44
CA PRO A 80 -4.20 18.90 3.06
C PRO A 80 -5.01 19.66 2.02
N ASP A 81 -6.33 19.76 2.20
CA ASP A 81 -7.26 20.39 1.24
C ASP A 81 -6.80 21.79 0.81
N ALA A 82 -6.42 22.62 1.78
CA ALA A 82 -5.95 23.98 1.52
C ALA A 82 -4.61 24.06 0.76
N ALA A 83 -3.77 23.03 0.88
CA ALA A 83 -2.53 22.92 0.12
C ALA A 83 -2.81 22.47 -1.31
N LEU A 84 -3.66 21.44 -1.47
CA LEU A 84 -4.07 20.92 -2.76
C LEU A 84 -4.82 21.98 -3.59
N GLN A 85 -5.76 22.69 -2.97
CA GLN A 85 -6.51 23.78 -3.62
C GLN A 85 -5.59 24.91 -4.09
N ARG A 86 -4.61 25.33 -3.28
CA ARG A 86 -3.64 26.37 -3.70
C ARG A 86 -2.77 25.89 -4.84
N ALA A 87 -2.20 24.70 -4.73
CA ALA A 87 -1.27 24.16 -5.72
C ALA A 87 -1.95 23.96 -7.08
N LEU A 88 -3.22 23.55 -7.08
CA LEU A 88 -3.96 23.23 -8.29
C LEU A 88 -4.98 24.30 -8.71
N ALA A 89 -5.06 25.44 -8.02
CA ALA A 89 -5.93 26.55 -8.41
C ALA A 89 -5.74 27.01 -9.87
N PRO A 90 -4.49 27.08 -10.41
CA PRO A 90 -4.28 27.42 -11.82
C PRO A 90 -4.75 26.33 -12.80
N VAL A 91 -5.04 25.12 -12.31
CA VAL A 91 -5.38 23.93 -13.11
C VAL A 91 -6.65 23.25 -12.55
N PRO A 92 -7.84 23.86 -12.72
CA PRO A 92 -9.06 23.42 -12.03
C PRO A 92 -9.55 22.01 -12.36
N TRP A 93 -9.24 21.51 -13.57
CA TRP A 93 -9.57 20.14 -13.98
C TRP A 93 -8.76 19.11 -13.18
N LEU A 94 -7.47 19.38 -12.91
CA LEU A 94 -6.61 18.52 -12.12
C LEU A 94 -7.01 18.53 -10.64
N LEU A 95 -7.47 19.69 -10.13
CA LEU A 95 -8.05 19.77 -8.79
C LEU A 95 -9.30 18.88 -8.67
N ARG A 96 -10.18 18.91 -9.67
CA ARG A 96 -11.39 18.06 -9.69
C ARG A 96 -11.03 16.57 -9.74
N GLU A 97 -10.06 16.20 -10.58
CA GLU A 97 -9.59 14.82 -10.68
C GLU A 97 -9.03 14.33 -9.34
N ALA A 98 -8.21 15.15 -8.67
CA ALA A 98 -7.68 14.83 -7.35
C ALA A 98 -8.80 14.66 -6.30
N GLN A 99 -9.83 15.52 -6.33
CA GLN A 99 -11.00 15.40 -5.46
C GLN A 99 -11.79 14.11 -5.72
N GLN A 100 -11.99 13.76 -6.99
CA GLN A 100 -12.66 12.51 -7.38
C GLN A 100 -11.88 11.28 -6.94
N ALA A 101 -10.56 11.28 -7.12
CA ALA A 101 -9.70 10.19 -6.67
C ALA A 101 -9.74 10.01 -5.14
N ARG A 102 -9.76 11.11 -4.38
CA ARG A 102 -9.90 11.08 -2.91
C ARG A 102 -11.26 10.54 -2.47
N GLN A 103 -12.32 10.96 -3.14
CA GLN A 103 -13.68 10.46 -2.87
C GLN A 103 -13.77 8.96 -3.15
N HIS A 104 -13.26 8.51 -4.30
CA HIS A 104 -13.23 7.09 -4.67
C HIS A 104 -12.48 6.25 -3.61
N LEU A 105 -11.30 6.72 -3.17
CA LEU A 105 -10.54 6.03 -2.13
C LEU A 105 -11.28 5.98 -0.79
N ALA A 106 -11.97 7.06 -0.41
CA ALA A 106 -12.77 7.10 0.82
C ALA A 106 -13.94 6.10 0.78
N GLU A 107 -14.60 5.97 -0.37
CA GLU A 107 -15.66 4.99 -0.60
C GLU A 107 -15.13 3.55 -0.53
N GLN A 108 -14.01 3.26 -1.20
CA GLN A 108 -13.37 1.95 -1.13
C GLN A 108 -12.95 1.59 0.30
N TYR A 109 -12.32 2.54 1.01
CA TYR A 109 -11.95 2.33 2.41
C TYR A 109 -13.18 2.07 3.29
N GLY A 110 -14.26 2.85 3.11
CA GLY A 110 -15.51 2.65 3.83
C GLY A 110 -16.12 1.26 3.62
N ALA A 111 -16.06 0.74 2.38
CA ALA A 111 -16.54 -0.60 2.05
C ALA A 111 -15.66 -1.72 2.65
N LEU A 112 -14.33 -1.52 2.70
CA LEU A 112 -13.38 -2.53 3.18
C LEU A 112 -13.16 -2.48 4.70
N LYS A 113 -13.44 -1.37 5.35
CA LYS A 113 -13.17 -1.19 6.78
C LYS A 113 -13.82 -2.24 7.68
N PRO A 114 -15.08 -2.68 7.48
CA PRO A 114 -15.67 -3.75 8.30
C PRO A 114 -14.91 -5.07 8.19
N ILE A 115 -14.40 -5.39 7.00
CA ILE A 115 -13.59 -6.59 6.74
C ILE A 115 -12.25 -6.46 7.45
N LEU A 116 -11.59 -5.32 7.29
CA LEU A 116 -10.30 -5.05 7.95
C LEU A 116 -10.44 -5.13 9.47
N ASP A 117 -11.45 -4.49 10.06
CA ASP A 117 -11.71 -4.52 11.50
C ASP A 117 -11.95 -5.96 11.99
N ALA A 118 -12.63 -6.80 11.20
CA ALA A 118 -12.84 -8.22 11.53
C ALA A 118 -11.53 -9.01 11.48
N LEU A 119 -10.67 -8.75 10.47
CA LEU A 119 -9.37 -9.40 10.33
C LEU A 119 -8.43 -9.00 11.48
N VAL A 120 -8.33 -7.71 11.82
CA VAL A 120 -7.50 -7.23 12.94
C VAL A 120 -7.91 -7.92 14.25
N ARG A 121 -9.21 -8.09 14.49
CA ARG A 121 -9.71 -8.81 15.69
C ARG A 121 -9.40 -10.31 15.68
N ALA A 122 -9.48 -10.94 14.51
CA ALA A 122 -9.22 -12.38 14.37
C ALA A 122 -7.72 -12.71 14.39
N TYR A 123 -6.88 -11.76 14.00
CA TYR A 123 -5.43 -11.92 13.79
C TYR A 123 -4.62 -10.86 14.55
N PRO A 124 -4.78 -10.75 15.88
CA PRO A 124 -4.12 -9.69 16.67
C PRO A 124 -2.60 -9.83 16.70
N ALA A 125 -2.06 -11.04 16.46
CA ALA A 125 -0.62 -11.26 16.37
C ALA A 125 0.03 -10.50 15.19
N HIS A 126 -0.72 -10.31 14.09
CA HIS A 126 -0.24 -9.61 12.90
C HIS A 126 -0.39 -8.08 13.01
N VAL A 127 -1.04 -7.58 14.06
CA VAL A 127 -1.30 -6.15 14.25
C VAL A 127 -1.07 -5.80 15.72
N LYS A 128 0.14 -5.31 16.05
CA LYS A 128 0.35 -4.70 17.36
C LYS A 128 -0.52 -3.44 17.45
N ALA A 129 -1.32 -3.34 18.51
CA ALA A 129 -2.37 -2.34 18.73
C ALA A 129 -1.91 -0.86 18.74
N GLU A 130 -0.63 -0.60 18.50
CA GLU A 130 0.03 0.69 18.60
C GLU A 130 -0.10 1.53 17.30
N HIS A 131 -0.66 0.97 16.23
CA HIS A 131 -0.58 1.58 14.88
C HIS A 131 -1.83 1.45 13.98
N VAL A 132 -3.03 1.21 14.54
CA VAL A 132 -4.31 1.27 13.78
C VAL A 132 -5.06 2.55 14.09
#